data_AF-A0A0X3TMR1-F1
#
_entry.id   AF-A0A0X3TMR1-F1
#
_cell.length_a   1.000
_cell.length_b   1.000
_cell.length_c   1.000
_cell.angle_alpha   90.00
_cell.angle_beta   90.00
_cell.angle_gamma   90.00
#
_symmetry.space_group_name_H-M   'P 1'
#
loop_
_entity.id
_entity.type
_entity.pdbx_description
1 polymer ?
#
loop_
_entity_poly.entity_id
_entity_poly.type
_entity_poly.pdbx_seq_one_letter_code
_entity_poly.pdbx_strand_id
1 'polypeptide(L)'
;MDRKLLLIILDGVPWRNFRRLFGNLEGWVDSGEARVWKHRSVLPSISASCYASIHTGVTPAEHGCTGNGNVFRLQHKDIFSQVREAGGVTGAVTHSFWSQFFNRHPFDYVRDIEYDEPDSATINHGRFHTMTGYGHDNQMTPSDVDLFATLTNLCLRYGLDYGILHSCTLDSMGHRFYHDAREMDHACFVADEMLAPFIPRWRQLGYEVIVTADHGQDDRGHHGGRGELQQDTALYYFGDAEGPDAGYVIDQLQLAPTILKRLGAPVAETMKAETFLN
;
A
#
# COMPACT_ATOMS: atom_id res chain seq x y z
N MET A 1 -8.91 18.51 -6.74
CA MET A 1 -7.59 18.81 -6.13
C MET A 1 -6.58 18.97 -7.26
N ASP A 2 -5.41 19.57 -7.02
CA ASP A 2 -4.46 19.91 -8.12
C ASP A 2 -3.45 18.79 -8.42
N ARG A 3 -3.32 17.81 -7.53
CA ARG A 3 -2.39 16.69 -7.65
C ARG A 3 -3.11 15.38 -7.40
N LYS A 4 -2.57 14.32 -8.00
CA LYS A 4 -3.08 12.96 -7.88
C LYS A 4 -1.98 12.01 -7.44
N LEU A 5 -2.31 11.04 -6.60
CA LEU A 5 -1.33 10.09 -6.06
C LEU A 5 -1.91 8.68 -5.99
N LEU A 6 -1.12 7.71 -6.43
CA LEU A 6 -1.38 6.27 -6.24
C LEU A 6 -0.39 5.67 -5.26
N LEU A 7 -0.90 4.93 -4.28
CA LEU A 7 -0.11 4.11 -3.37
C LEU A 7 -0.24 2.64 -3.78
N ILE A 8 0.87 1.97 -4.05
CA ILE A 8 0.93 0.56 -4.46
C ILE A 8 1.63 -0.23 -3.35
N ILE A 9 0.89 -1.11 -2.69
CA ILE A 9 1.39 -1.98 -1.62
C ILE A 9 1.59 -3.39 -2.18
N LEU A 10 2.86 -3.81 -2.29
CA LEU A 10 3.25 -5.18 -2.55
C LEU A 10 3.55 -5.84 -1.19
N ASP A 11 2.57 -6.55 -0.64
CA ASP A 11 2.60 -7.03 0.74
C ASP A 11 3.79 -7.96 1.02
N GLY A 12 4.36 -7.86 2.23
CA GLY A 12 5.33 -8.81 2.75
C GLY A 12 6.70 -8.80 2.07
N VAL A 13 7.05 -7.78 1.28
CA VAL A 13 8.33 -7.74 0.55
C VAL A 13 9.42 -7.03 1.36
N PRO A 14 10.46 -7.75 1.84
CA PRO A 14 11.56 -7.13 2.57
C PRO A 14 12.47 -6.33 1.64
N TRP A 15 13.19 -5.36 2.22
CA TRP A 15 14.17 -4.51 1.54
C TRP A 15 15.14 -5.32 0.65
N ARG A 16 15.65 -6.44 1.15
CA ARG A 16 16.60 -7.28 0.40
C ARG A 16 16.00 -7.86 -0.89
N ASN A 17 14.70 -8.12 -0.96
CA ASN A 17 14.04 -8.67 -2.14
C ASN A 17 13.78 -7.53 -3.14
N PHE A 18 13.25 -6.40 -2.67
CA PHE A 18 13.08 -5.20 -3.50
C PHE A 18 14.36 -4.83 -4.23
N ARG A 19 15.47 -4.68 -3.49
CA ARG A 19 16.75 -4.21 -4.04
C ARG A 19 17.48 -5.21 -4.93
N ARG A 20 17.07 -6.49 -4.91
CA ARG A 20 17.75 -7.57 -5.64
C ARG A 20 16.96 -8.06 -6.86
N LEU A 21 15.63 -8.01 -6.80
CA LEU A 21 14.76 -8.77 -7.72
C LEU A 21 13.80 -7.90 -8.55
N PHE A 22 13.66 -6.61 -8.26
CA PHE A 22 12.75 -5.70 -8.98
C PHE A 22 13.52 -4.86 -10.01
N GLY A 23 14.00 -5.52 -11.06
CA GLY A 23 14.90 -4.92 -12.04
C GLY A 23 14.31 -3.71 -12.78
N ASN A 24 12.99 -3.68 -13.03
CA ASN A 24 12.35 -2.52 -13.66
C ASN A 24 12.32 -1.32 -12.69
N LEU A 25 11.91 -1.52 -11.43
CA LEU A 25 11.96 -0.47 -10.41
C LEU A 25 13.38 0.09 -10.23
N GLU A 26 14.39 -0.78 -10.16
CA GLU A 26 15.80 -0.37 -10.06
C GLU A 26 16.27 0.39 -11.31
N GLY A 27 15.83 -0.03 -12.51
CA GLY A 27 16.17 0.65 -13.75
C GLY A 27 15.74 2.13 -13.76
N TRP A 28 14.56 2.45 -13.22
CA TRP A 28 14.12 3.83 -13.07
C TRP A 28 14.85 4.60 -11.97
N VAL A 29 15.34 3.92 -10.94
CA VAL A 29 16.22 4.55 -9.94
C VAL A 29 17.55 4.93 -10.59
N ASP A 30 18.16 4.01 -11.34
CA ASP A 30 19.43 4.24 -12.03
C ASP A 30 19.34 5.33 -13.10
N SER A 31 18.19 5.45 -13.79
CA SER A 31 17.96 6.53 -14.76
C SER A 31 17.61 7.88 -14.12
N GLY A 32 17.34 7.91 -12.82
CA GLY A 32 16.91 9.11 -12.08
C GLY A 32 15.43 9.45 -12.26
N GLU A 33 14.64 8.58 -12.89
CA GLU A 33 13.18 8.74 -13.06
C GLU A 33 12.39 8.36 -11.80
N ALA A 34 13.01 7.60 -10.90
CA ALA A 34 12.47 7.25 -9.59
C ALA A 34 13.50 7.50 -8.49
N ARG A 35 13.00 7.64 -7.26
CA ARG A 35 13.83 7.60 -6.05
C ARG A 35 13.44 6.42 -5.19
N VAL A 36 14.36 5.97 -4.37
CA VAL A 36 14.17 4.86 -3.45
C VAL A 36 14.73 5.19 -2.08
N TRP A 37 13.98 4.82 -1.05
CA TRP A 37 14.43 4.87 0.33
C TRP A 37 14.09 3.56 1.03
N LYS A 38 14.85 3.25 2.08
CA LYS A 38 14.44 2.21 3.02
C LYS A 38 13.20 2.70 3.77
N HIS A 39 12.19 1.85 3.89
CA HIS A 39 10.95 2.14 4.59
C HIS A 39 10.73 1.12 5.71
N ARG A 40 10.37 1.58 6.90
CA ARG A 40 10.28 0.76 8.11
C ARG A 40 8.86 0.73 8.64
N SER A 41 8.29 -0.48 8.75
CA SER A 41 6.95 -0.70 9.28
C SER A 41 6.84 -0.34 10.77
N VAL A 42 5.61 -0.09 11.21
CA VAL A 42 5.27 -0.06 12.64
C VAL A 42 5.43 -1.45 13.29
N LEU A 43 5.20 -1.50 14.61
CA LEU A 43 5.07 -2.74 15.38
C LEU A 43 3.66 -2.89 15.97
N PRO A 44 3.08 -4.11 15.96
CA PRO A 44 3.62 -5.31 15.32
C PRO A 44 3.61 -5.17 13.78
N SER A 45 4.63 -5.73 13.12
CA SER A 45 4.76 -5.68 11.65
C SER A 45 3.84 -6.73 10.97
N ILE A 46 2.55 -6.64 11.30
CA ILE A 46 1.48 -7.51 10.83
C ILE A 46 0.58 -6.70 9.90
N SER A 47 0.13 -7.31 8.82
CA SER A 47 -0.52 -6.62 7.71
C SER A 47 -1.70 -5.73 8.14
N ALA A 48 -2.70 -6.26 8.85
CA ALA A 48 -3.84 -5.46 9.33
C ALA A 48 -3.43 -4.25 10.20
N SER A 49 -2.42 -4.42 11.06
CA SER A 49 -1.85 -3.33 11.86
C SER A 49 -1.15 -2.29 10.99
N CYS A 50 -0.33 -2.74 10.03
CA CYS A 50 0.38 -1.86 9.12
C CYS A 50 -0.57 -1.12 8.20
N TYR A 51 -1.60 -1.76 7.64
CA TYR A 51 -2.60 -1.12 6.76
C TYR A 51 -3.32 0.03 7.47
N ALA A 52 -3.72 -0.20 8.72
CA ALA A 52 -4.33 0.82 9.58
C ALA A 52 -3.35 1.98 9.82
N SER A 53 -2.10 1.71 10.20
CA SER A 53 -1.06 2.73 10.41
C SER A 53 -0.71 3.52 9.15
N ILE A 54 -0.59 2.86 7.99
CA ILE A 54 -0.30 3.49 6.68
C ILE A 54 -1.34 4.58 6.38
N HIS A 55 -2.62 4.34 6.69
CA HIS A 55 -3.71 5.27 6.35
C HIS A 55 -4.03 6.26 7.44
N THR A 56 -3.80 5.92 8.70
CA THR A 56 -4.15 6.80 9.84
C THR A 56 -2.96 7.62 10.35
N GLY A 57 -1.73 7.23 10.00
CA GLY A 57 -0.51 7.87 10.48
C GLY A 57 -0.29 7.72 11.98
N VAL A 58 -0.97 6.76 12.64
CA VAL A 58 -0.82 6.46 14.07
C VAL A 58 -0.42 5.01 14.31
N THR A 59 0.14 4.74 15.49
CA THR A 59 0.67 3.41 15.85
C THR A 59 -0.45 2.38 16.12
N PRO A 60 -0.16 1.06 16.04
CA PRO A 60 -1.09 0.02 16.45
C PRO A 60 -1.55 0.09 17.90
N ALA A 61 -0.71 0.61 18.80
CA ALA A 61 -1.09 0.85 20.19
C ALA A 61 -2.16 1.96 20.33
N GLU A 62 -2.20 2.91 19.40
CA GLU A 62 -3.17 4.01 19.39
C GLU A 62 -4.46 3.63 18.67
N HIS A 63 -4.37 3.08 17.45
CA HIS A 63 -5.57 2.70 16.70
C HIS A 63 -6.19 1.36 17.12
N GLY A 64 -5.48 0.55 17.92
CA GLY A 64 -6.00 -0.66 18.56
C GLY A 64 -6.11 -1.91 17.68
N CYS A 65 -5.78 -1.83 16.40
CA CYS A 65 -5.71 -3.00 15.51
C CYS A 65 -4.32 -3.64 15.63
N THR A 66 -4.23 -4.71 16.40
CA THR A 66 -2.98 -5.37 16.81
C THR A 66 -2.66 -6.65 16.05
N GLY A 67 -3.47 -7.01 15.05
CA GLY A 67 -3.18 -8.13 14.15
C GLY A 67 -4.37 -8.53 13.29
N ASN A 68 -4.16 -9.50 12.39
CA ASN A 68 -5.13 -9.90 11.36
C ASN A 68 -6.45 -10.49 11.90
N GLY A 69 -6.46 -10.99 13.14
CA GLY A 69 -7.67 -11.46 13.81
C GLY A 69 -8.49 -10.36 14.52
N ASN A 70 -8.01 -9.11 14.49
CA ASN A 70 -8.59 -7.98 15.22
C ASN A 70 -8.86 -6.80 14.27
N VAL A 71 -9.78 -7.01 13.31
CA VAL A 71 -10.19 -6.02 12.32
C VAL A 71 -11.58 -5.48 12.67
N PHE A 72 -11.72 -4.16 12.72
CA PHE A 72 -12.94 -3.45 13.10
C PHE A 72 -12.97 -2.06 12.45
N ARG A 73 -14.09 -1.33 12.56
CA ARG A 73 -14.18 0.03 12.02
C ARG A 73 -13.36 1.02 12.86
N LEU A 74 -12.29 1.55 12.27
CA LEU A 74 -11.45 2.58 12.90
C LEU A 74 -12.22 3.91 13.05
N GLN A 75 -11.87 4.65 14.10
CA GLN A 75 -12.45 5.97 14.42
C GLN A 75 -11.49 7.13 14.11
N HIS A 76 -10.24 6.83 13.78
CA HIS A 76 -9.23 7.83 13.44
C HIS A 76 -9.53 8.42 12.07
N LYS A 77 -9.24 9.71 11.90
CA LYS A 77 -9.14 10.30 10.57
C LYS A 77 -8.00 9.61 9.82
N ASP A 78 -8.21 9.45 8.52
CA ASP A 78 -7.37 8.65 7.63
C ASP A 78 -7.18 9.39 6.30
N ILE A 79 -6.29 8.89 5.44
CA ILE A 79 -6.04 9.52 4.14
C ILE A 79 -7.34 9.70 3.34
N PHE A 80 -8.22 8.69 3.30
CA PHE A 80 -9.46 8.78 2.54
C PHE A 80 -10.38 9.85 3.11
N SER A 81 -10.65 9.84 4.42
CA SER A 81 -11.55 10.83 5.02
C SER A 81 -11.04 12.27 4.86
N GLN A 82 -9.72 12.48 4.94
CA GLN A 82 -9.13 13.81 4.76
C GLN A 82 -9.15 14.27 3.29
N VAL A 83 -8.91 13.37 2.32
CA VAL A 83 -9.06 13.67 0.88
C VAL A 83 -10.51 14.03 0.55
N ARG A 84 -11.47 13.31 1.14
CA ARG A 84 -12.91 13.60 0.97
C ARG A 84 -13.33 14.93 1.58
N GLU A 85 -12.79 15.27 2.75
CA GLU A 85 -13.02 16.57 3.38
C GLU A 85 -12.51 17.74 2.50
N ALA A 86 -11.45 17.51 1.72
CA ALA A 86 -10.95 18.44 0.70
C ALA A 86 -11.71 18.37 -0.65
N GLY A 87 -12.77 17.56 -0.76
CA GLY A 87 -13.58 17.39 -1.96
C GLY A 87 -12.96 16.51 -3.04
N GLY A 88 -11.91 15.75 -2.74
CA GLY A 88 -11.24 14.84 -3.67
C GLY A 88 -11.96 13.51 -3.87
N VAL A 89 -11.63 12.80 -4.95
CA VAL A 89 -12.16 11.46 -5.27
C VAL A 89 -11.18 10.40 -4.81
N THR A 90 -11.67 9.40 -4.08
CA THR A 90 -10.86 8.30 -3.55
C THR A 90 -11.23 6.96 -4.19
N GLY A 91 -10.23 6.10 -4.37
CA GLY A 91 -10.46 4.72 -4.80
C GLY A 91 -9.51 3.70 -4.20
N ALA A 92 -9.94 2.45 -4.13
CA ALA A 92 -9.16 1.36 -3.55
C ALA A 92 -9.36 0.04 -4.30
N VAL A 93 -8.26 -0.63 -4.63
CA VAL A 93 -8.23 -2.00 -5.13
C VAL A 93 -7.42 -2.86 -4.17
N THR A 94 -8.05 -3.36 -3.11
CA THR A 94 -7.33 -3.86 -1.93
C THR A 94 -8.02 -5.05 -1.27
N HIS A 95 -7.37 -5.68 -0.29
CA HIS A 95 -8.04 -6.62 0.60
C HIS A 95 -9.25 -5.98 1.30
N SER A 96 -10.26 -6.78 1.63
CA SER A 96 -11.51 -6.33 2.29
C SER A 96 -11.29 -5.65 3.64
N PHE A 97 -10.12 -5.80 4.25
CA PHE A 97 -9.75 -5.10 5.48
C PHE A 97 -9.83 -3.58 5.32
N TRP A 98 -9.49 -3.02 4.17
CA TRP A 98 -9.65 -1.58 3.93
C TRP A 98 -11.11 -1.14 4.01
N SER A 99 -12.03 -1.89 3.39
CA SER A 99 -13.46 -1.62 3.53
C SER A 99 -13.89 -1.69 4.99
N GLN A 100 -13.40 -2.67 5.75
CA GLN A 100 -13.72 -2.80 7.18
C GLN A 100 -13.18 -1.65 8.03
N PHE A 101 -11.94 -1.25 7.79
CA PHE A 101 -11.31 -0.16 8.51
C PHE A 101 -11.92 1.20 8.18
N PHE A 102 -12.28 1.45 6.92
CA PHE A 102 -12.57 2.81 6.43
C PHE A 102 -13.99 3.00 5.88
N ASN A 103 -14.75 1.95 5.54
CA ASN A 103 -16.10 2.08 4.96
C ASN A 103 -17.21 1.50 5.82
N ARG A 104 -17.18 0.20 6.15
CA ARG A 104 -18.21 -0.51 6.93
C ARG A 104 -17.63 -1.80 7.52
N HIS A 105 -17.98 -2.09 8.78
CA HIS A 105 -17.66 -3.36 9.43
C HIS A 105 -18.95 -3.95 10.04
N PRO A 106 -19.20 -5.27 9.93
CA PRO A 106 -18.41 -6.25 9.19
C PRO A 106 -18.52 -6.06 7.66
N PHE A 107 -17.60 -6.69 6.92
CA PHE A 107 -17.64 -6.72 5.45
C PHE A 107 -18.80 -7.59 4.95
N ASP A 108 -19.66 -7.04 4.11
CA ASP A 108 -20.70 -7.78 3.40
C ASP A 108 -20.18 -8.15 2.00
N TYR A 109 -20.00 -9.44 1.73
CA TYR A 109 -19.39 -9.91 0.49
C TYR A 109 -20.13 -9.50 -0.78
N VAL A 110 -21.44 -9.33 -0.76
CA VAL A 110 -22.20 -9.00 -1.98
C VAL A 110 -22.30 -7.49 -2.13
N ARG A 111 -22.60 -6.78 -1.04
CA ARG A 111 -22.77 -5.33 -1.05
C ARG A 111 -21.44 -4.60 -1.23
N ASP A 112 -20.38 -5.08 -0.57
CA ASP A 112 -19.16 -4.29 -0.43
C ASP A 112 -18.08 -4.66 -1.46
N ILE A 113 -18.12 -5.84 -2.12
CA ILE A 113 -17.05 -6.30 -3.05
C ILE A 113 -16.77 -5.32 -4.20
N GLU A 114 -17.83 -4.79 -4.81
CA GLU A 114 -17.78 -3.63 -5.68
C GLU A 114 -18.52 -2.50 -5.00
N TYR A 115 -17.79 -1.44 -4.65
CA TYR A 115 -18.30 -0.34 -3.86
C TYR A 115 -18.21 0.94 -4.69
N ASP A 116 -19.36 1.48 -5.10
CA ASP A 116 -19.45 2.77 -5.79
C ASP A 116 -20.48 3.66 -5.09
N GLU A 117 -20.02 4.43 -4.11
CA GLU A 117 -20.84 5.38 -3.36
C GLU A 117 -20.18 6.78 -3.43
N PRO A 118 -20.59 7.62 -4.41
CA PRO A 118 -20.00 8.94 -4.63
C PRO A 118 -20.03 9.86 -3.42
N ASP A 119 -21.04 9.70 -2.56
CA ASP A 119 -21.24 10.52 -1.35
C ASP A 119 -20.54 9.93 -0.11
N SER A 120 -19.83 8.81 -0.23
CA SER A 120 -19.06 8.25 0.87
C SER A 120 -18.05 9.26 1.41
N ALA A 121 -17.94 9.32 2.74
CA ALA A 121 -17.02 10.21 3.44
C ALA A 121 -15.58 9.65 3.48
N THR A 122 -15.32 8.46 2.95
CA THR A 122 -13.99 7.83 2.88
C THR A 122 -13.70 7.31 1.48
N ILE A 123 -13.64 6.00 1.24
CA ILE A 123 -13.46 5.41 -0.10
C ILE A 123 -14.77 5.59 -0.86
N ASN A 124 -14.75 6.19 -2.06
CA ASN A 124 -15.93 6.28 -2.93
C ASN A 124 -16.02 5.14 -3.94
N HIS A 125 -14.87 4.72 -4.48
CA HIS A 125 -14.76 3.71 -5.53
C HIS A 125 -13.85 2.57 -5.10
N GLY A 126 -14.43 1.52 -4.52
CA GLY A 126 -13.73 0.33 -4.04
C GLY A 126 -13.94 -0.88 -4.95
N ARG A 127 -12.89 -1.67 -5.14
CA ARG A 127 -12.94 -3.03 -5.66
C ARG A 127 -12.12 -3.90 -4.73
N PHE A 128 -12.81 -4.62 -3.85
CA PHE A 128 -12.13 -5.38 -2.81
C PHE A 128 -12.00 -6.84 -3.20
N HIS A 129 -10.99 -7.49 -2.65
CA HIS A 129 -10.85 -8.93 -2.72
C HIS A 129 -10.78 -9.51 -1.30
N THR A 130 -11.09 -10.79 -1.19
CA THR A 130 -10.83 -11.54 0.05
C THR A 130 -9.89 -12.69 -0.27
N MET A 131 -9.25 -13.19 0.77
CA MET A 131 -8.45 -14.41 0.71
C MET A 131 -9.16 -15.53 1.50
N THR A 132 -10.49 -15.55 1.46
CA THR A 132 -11.30 -16.47 2.27
C THR A 132 -11.05 -17.92 1.84
N GLY A 133 -10.35 -18.68 2.69
CA GLY A 133 -9.93 -20.05 2.38
C GLY A 133 -8.45 -20.18 1.98
N TYR A 134 -7.69 -19.08 2.03
CA TYR A 134 -6.23 -19.11 1.94
C TYR A 134 -5.61 -20.01 3.00
N GLY A 135 -4.57 -20.73 2.58
CA GLY A 135 -3.65 -21.43 3.47
C GLY A 135 -2.40 -21.86 2.69
N HIS A 136 -1.55 -22.66 3.34
CA HIS A 136 -0.28 -23.11 2.78
C HIS A 136 -0.41 -23.73 1.38
N ASP A 137 -1.43 -24.57 1.16
CA ASP A 137 -1.57 -25.32 -0.09
C ASP A 137 -2.38 -24.56 -1.16
N ASN A 138 -3.22 -23.60 -0.75
CA ASN A 138 -4.10 -22.84 -1.63
C ASN A 138 -3.98 -21.35 -1.32
N GLN A 139 -3.29 -20.62 -2.19
CA GLN A 139 -3.00 -19.20 -1.98
C GLN A 139 -4.24 -18.31 -2.08
N MET A 140 -5.25 -18.69 -2.88
CA MET A 140 -6.46 -17.89 -3.12
C MET A 140 -6.18 -16.38 -3.34
N THR A 141 -5.04 -16.03 -3.94
CA THR A 141 -4.68 -14.65 -4.24
C THR A 141 -5.29 -14.23 -5.58
N PRO A 142 -5.77 -12.97 -5.70
CA PRO A 142 -6.12 -12.42 -7.01
C PRO A 142 -4.89 -12.28 -7.90
N SER A 143 -5.10 -12.18 -9.22
CA SER A 143 -4.00 -11.92 -10.16
C SER A 143 -3.51 -10.47 -10.05
N ASP A 144 -2.20 -10.26 -9.92
CA ASP A 144 -1.61 -8.93 -9.77
C ASP A 144 -1.92 -8.01 -10.96
N VAL A 145 -1.84 -8.54 -12.19
CA VAL A 145 -2.15 -7.76 -13.40
C VAL A 145 -3.62 -7.35 -13.46
N ASP A 146 -4.54 -8.18 -12.97
CA ASP A 146 -5.97 -7.85 -12.90
C ASP A 146 -6.20 -6.72 -11.88
N LEU A 147 -5.48 -6.74 -10.74
CA LEU A 147 -5.52 -5.65 -9.77
C LEU A 147 -4.99 -4.34 -10.39
N PHE A 148 -3.84 -4.37 -11.06
CA PHE A 148 -3.26 -3.18 -11.71
C PHE A 148 -4.19 -2.61 -12.79
N ALA A 149 -4.79 -3.48 -13.60
CA ALA A 149 -5.77 -3.09 -14.60
C ALA A 149 -7.03 -2.50 -13.96
N THR A 150 -7.50 -3.07 -12.84
CA THR A 150 -8.67 -2.58 -12.10
C THR A 150 -8.42 -1.20 -11.51
N LEU A 151 -7.26 -0.95 -10.87
CA LEU A 151 -6.93 0.38 -10.34
C LEU A 151 -6.86 1.41 -11.48
N THR A 152 -6.22 1.03 -12.59
CA THR A 152 -6.14 1.87 -13.79
C THR A 152 -7.52 2.19 -14.35
N ASN A 153 -8.44 1.22 -14.31
CA ASN A 153 -9.82 1.43 -14.73
C ASN A 153 -10.54 2.45 -13.85
N LEU A 154 -10.39 2.37 -12.52
CA LEU A 154 -10.95 3.35 -11.59
C LEU A 154 -10.37 4.75 -11.83
N CYS A 155 -9.06 4.87 -12.07
CA CYS A 155 -8.42 6.13 -12.43
C CYS A 155 -9.05 6.76 -13.67
N LEU A 156 -9.31 5.97 -14.72
CA LEU A 156 -9.89 6.47 -15.97
C LEU A 156 -11.38 6.80 -15.85
N ARG A 157 -12.15 6.00 -15.11
CA ARG A 157 -13.60 6.17 -14.98
C ARG A 157 -13.98 7.32 -14.06
N TYR A 158 -13.28 7.45 -12.95
CA TYR A 158 -13.66 8.35 -11.85
C TYR A 158 -12.64 9.46 -11.61
N GLY A 159 -11.49 9.41 -12.28
CA GLY A 159 -10.51 10.49 -12.20
C GLY A 159 -9.87 10.66 -10.82
N LEU A 160 -9.68 9.57 -10.06
CA LEU A 160 -9.22 9.54 -8.66
C LEU A 160 -8.17 10.60 -8.34
N ASP A 161 -8.29 11.30 -7.20
CA ASP A 161 -7.24 12.13 -6.63
C ASP A 161 -6.30 11.29 -5.75
N TYR A 162 -6.85 10.37 -4.95
CA TYR A 162 -6.09 9.36 -4.22
C TYR A 162 -6.57 7.95 -4.58
N GLY A 163 -5.64 7.09 -4.99
CA GLY A 163 -5.90 5.68 -5.24
C GLY A 163 -4.94 4.80 -4.47
N ILE A 164 -5.40 3.62 -4.03
CA ILE A 164 -4.53 2.58 -3.49
C ILE A 164 -4.74 1.25 -4.18
N LEU A 165 -3.66 0.49 -4.34
CA LEU A 165 -3.70 -0.93 -4.66
C LEU A 165 -2.92 -1.73 -3.62
N HIS A 166 -3.44 -2.90 -3.29
CA HIS A 166 -2.76 -3.89 -2.46
C HIS A 166 -2.74 -5.24 -3.20
N SER A 167 -1.56 -5.85 -3.25
CA SER A 167 -1.38 -7.24 -3.69
C SER A 167 -0.78 -8.06 -2.54
N CYS A 168 -1.36 -9.22 -2.28
CA CYS A 168 -0.94 -10.20 -1.28
C CYS A 168 -0.13 -11.36 -1.85
N THR A 169 0.18 -11.35 -3.15
CA THR A 169 0.84 -12.46 -3.84
C THR A 169 2.20 -12.77 -3.22
N LEU A 170 3.03 -11.74 -3.02
CA LEU A 170 4.41 -11.92 -2.55
C LEU A 170 4.50 -12.29 -1.07
N ASP A 171 3.65 -11.74 -0.22
CA ASP A 171 3.48 -12.19 1.17
C ASP A 171 3.08 -13.67 1.25
N SER A 172 2.11 -14.09 0.42
CA SER A 172 1.66 -15.48 0.34
C SER A 172 2.73 -16.43 -0.19
N MET A 173 3.59 -15.95 -1.10
CA MET A 173 4.75 -16.70 -1.58
C MET A 173 5.81 -16.83 -0.49
N GLY A 174 6.11 -15.76 0.25
CA GLY A 174 7.04 -15.78 1.39
C GLY A 174 6.60 -16.75 2.49
N HIS A 175 5.32 -16.79 2.82
CA HIS A 175 4.76 -17.75 3.77
C HIS A 175 4.90 -19.21 3.33
N ARG A 176 4.77 -19.46 2.02
CA ARG A 176 4.73 -20.81 1.46
C ARG A 176 6.11 -21.37 1.13
N PHE A 177 6.97 -20.55 0.55
CA PHE A 177 8.26 -20.96 -0.01
C PHE A 177 9.46 -20.28 0.64
N TYR A 178 9.23 -19.33 1.56
CA TYR A 178 10.25 -18.50 2.19
C TYR A 178 10.92 -17.53 1.20
N HIS A 179 11.75 -16.63 1.73
CA HIS A 179 12.31 -15.52 0.95
C HIS A 179 13.62 -15.84 0.22
N ASP A 180 14.30 -16.91 0.58
CA ASP A 180 15.53 -17.40 -0.08
C ASP A 180 15.21 -18.68 -0.88
N ALA A 181 14.37 -18.53 -1.90
CA ALA A 181 13.88 -19.62 -2.73
C ALA A 181 13.65 -19.16 -4.18
N ARG A 182 13.74 -20.10 -5.13
CA ARG A 182 13.57 -19.81 -6.57
C ARG A 182 12.16 -19.35 -6.90
N GLU A 183 11.19 -19.88 -6.17
CA GLU A 183 9.78 -19.55 -6.27
C GLU A 183 9.54 -18.07 -5.93
N MET A 184 10.20 -17.57 -4.87
CA MET A 184 10.12 -16.17 -4.48
C MET A 184 10.90 -15.27 -5.43
N ASP A 185 12.10 -15.69 -5.86
CA ASP A 185 12.87 -14.95 -6.88
C ASP A 185 12.05 -14.75 -8.17
N HIS A 186 11.39 -15.81 -8.65
CA HIS A 186 10.53 -15.74 -9.83
C HIS A 186 9.28 -14.90 -9.59
N ALA A 187 8.62 -15.05 -8.43
CA ALA A 187 7.42 -14.27 -8.11
C ALA A 187 7.71 -12.77 -8.06
N CYS A 188 8.83 -12.35 -7.43
CA CYS A 188 9.24 -10.95 -7.43
C CYS A 188 9.49 -10.43 -8.85
N PHE A 189 10.21 -11.19 -9.69
CA PHE A 189 10.43 -10.83 -11.09
C PHE A 189 9.12 -10.64 -11.86
N VAL A 190 8.18 -11.58 -11.73
CA VAL A 190 6.90 -11.53 -12.45
C VAL A 190 6.03 -10.36 -11.95
N ALA A 191 5.98 -10.11 -10.64
CA ALA A 191 5.24 -8.97 -10.10
C ALA A 191 5.80 -7.63 -10.61
N ASP A 192 7.14 -7.51 -10.67
CA ASP A 192 7.83 -6.34 -11.24
C ASP A 192 7.54 -6.17 -12.74
N GLU A 193 7.64 -7.24 -13.52
CA GLU A 193 7.33 -7.25 -14.97
C GLU A 193 5.87 -6.86 -15.24
N MET A 194 4.93 -7.35 -14.42
CA MET A 194 3.50 -7.02 -14.54
C MET A 194 3.21 -5.58 -14.15
N LEU A 195 3.87 -5.03 -13.12
CA LEU A 195 3.68 -3.67 -12.64
C LEU A 195 4.26 -2.63 -13.61
N ALA A 196 5.41 -2.94 -14.21
CA ALA A 196 6.21 -1.98 -14.98
C ALA A 196 5.43 -1.20 -16.07
N PRO A 197 4.57 -1.81 -16.91
CA PRO A 197 3.81 -1.08 -17.92
C PRO A 197 2.79 -0.08 -17.36
N PHE A 198 2.35 -0.25 -16.11
CA PHE A 198 1.33 0.61 -15.50
C PHE A 198 1.91 1.89 -14.92
N ILE A 199 3.16 1.87 -14.43
CA ILE A 199 3.80 3.06 -13.84
C ILE A 199 3.88 4.22 -14.83
N PRO A 200 4.44 4.07 -16.06
CA PRO A 200 4.46 5.16 -17.04
C PRO A 200 3.06 5.62 -17.43
N ARG A 201 2.09 4.71 -17.50
CA ARG A 201 0.69 5.04 -17.80
C ARG A 201 0.08 5.90 -16.70
N TRP A 202 0.27 5.57 -15.43
CA TRP A 202 -0.20 6.39 -14.31
C TRP A 202 0.50 7.75 -14.27
N ARG A 203 1.81 7.80 -14.54
CA ARG A 203 2.55 9.07 -14.69
C ARG A 203 1.98 9.95 -15.82
N GLN A 204 1.67 9.37 -16.98
CA GLN A 204 1.04 10.09 -18.10
C GLN A 204 -0.38 10.60 -17.77
N LEU A 205 -1.10 9.91 -16.88
CA LEU A 205 -2.39 10.36 -16.35
C LEU A 205 -2.25 11.42 -15.25
N GLY A 206 -1.02 11.84 -14.92
CA GLY A 206 -0.73 12.89 -13.94
C GLY A 206 -0.63 12.41 -12.49
N TYR A 207 -0.58 11.10 -12.24
CA TYR A 207 -0.42 10.56 -10.90
C TYR A 207 1.05 10.56 -10.47
N GLU A 208 1.34 11.02 -9.28
CA GLU A 208 2.51 10.53 -8.53
C GLU A 208 2.26 9.07 -8.12
N VAL A 209 3.32 8.24 -8.10
CA VAL A 209 3.20 6.83 -7.73
C VAL A 209 4.19 6.50 -6.63
N ILE A 210 3.69 5.96 -5.53
CA ILE A 210 4.50 5.34 -4.47
C ILE A 210 4.34 3.84 -4.58
N VAL A 211 5.44 3.09 -4.67
CA VAL A 211 5.46 1.62 -4.58
C VAL A 211 6.21 1.23 -3.32
N THR A 212 5.57 0.47 -2.43
CA THR A 212 6.18 0.04 -1.17
C THR A 212 5.58 -1.28 -0.70
N ALA A 213 5.98 -1.74 0.48
CA ALA A 213 5.32 -2.80 1.23
C ALA A 213 4.90 -2.28 2.61
N ASP A 214 3.99 -3.01 3.22
CA ASP A 214 3.53 -2.77 4.59
C ASP A 214 4.50 -3.35 5.63
N HIS A 215 5.11 -4.49 5.34
CA HIS A 215 6.19 -5.12 6.11
C HIS A 215 7.03 -6.05 5.20
N GLY A 216 8.06 -6.68 5.76
CA GLY A 216 8.80 -7.78 5.14
C GLY A 216 8.47 -9.12 5.82
N GLN A 217 9.21 -10.19 5.50
CA GLN A 217 9.23 -11.40 6.32
C GLN A 217 10.65 -11.95 6.47
N ASP A 218 10.86 -12.69 7.55
CA ASP A 218 12.13 -13.37 7.82
C ASP A 218 12.37 -14.60 6.93
N ASP A 219 13.51 -15.26 7.13
CA ASP A 219 13.92 -16.44 6.35
C ASP A 219 12.98 -17.64 6.49
N ARG A 220 12.05 -17.61 7.44
CA ARG A 220 11.06 -18.66 7.66
C ARG A 220 9.67 -18.24 7.17
N GLY A 221 9.58 -17.13 6.44
CA GLY A 221 8.32 -16.58 5.97
C GLY A 221 7.45 -16.09 7.12
N HIS A 222 8.04 -15.60 8.21
CA HIS A 222 7.28 -15.05 9.34
C HIS A 222 7.52 -13.54 9.52
N HIS A 223 6.51 -12.86 10.04
CA HIS A 223 6.52 -11.42 10.28
C HIS A 223 5.74 -11.07 11.57
N GLY A 224 5.87 -9.84 12.03
CA GLY A 224 5.20 -9.29 13.22
C GLY A 224 6.16 -8.74 14.28
N GLY A 225 7.45 -9.07 14.18
CA GLY A 225 8.50 -8.69 15.11
C GLY A 225 9.40 -7.54 14.63
N ARG A 226 10.39 -7.19 15.46
CA ARG A 226 11.32 -6.05 15.27
C ARG A 226 12.54 -6.37 14.39
N GLY A 227 12.56 -7.54 13.76
CA GLY A 227 13.69 -7.93 12.90
C GLY A 227 13.73 -7.07 11.64
N GLU A 228 14.93 -6.75 11.15
CA GLU A 228 15.07 -5.95 9.93
C GLU A 228 14.38 -6.60 8.73
N LEU A 229 14.45 -7.93 8.60
CA LEU A 229 13.75 -8.66 7.55
C LEU A 229 12.23 -8.56 7.66
N GLN A 230 11.69 -8.30 8.85
CA GLN A 230 10.25 -8.19 9.09
C GLN A 230 9.75 -6.75 8.99
N GLN A 231 10.57 -5.73 9.31
CA GLN A 231 10.14 -4.34 9.27
C GLN A 231 10.65 -3.54 8.07
N ASP A 232 11.87 -3.81 7.58
CA ASP A 232 12.50 -3.01 6.54
C ASP A 232 12.03 -3.48 5.16
N THR A 233 11.46 -2.55 4.41
CA THR A 233 10.95 -2.66 3.03
C THR A 233 11.59 -1.55 2.20
N ALA A 234 11.26 -1.45 0.91
CA ALA A 234 11.65 -0.32 0.06
C ALA A 234 10.44 0.55 -0.26
N LEU A 235 10.67 1.86 -0.38
CA LEU A 235 9.70 2.83 -0.89
C LEU A 235 10.28 3.47 -2.14
N TYR A 236 9.67 3.18 -3.29
CA TYR A 236 9.96 3.83 -4.56
C TYR A 236 8.97 4.96 -4.80
N TYR A 237 9.47 6.08 -5.31
CA TYR A 237 8.65 7.25 -5.62
C TYR A 237 8.90 7.72 -7.06
N PHE A 238 7.82 7.81 -7.82
CA PHE A 238 7.75 8.34 -9.16
C PHE A 238 6.94 9.64 -9.13
N GLY A 239 7.64 10.77 -9.10
CA GLY A 239 7.02 12.07 -8.98
C GLY A 239 8.06 13.17 -8.81
N ASP A 240 7.57 14.41 -8.79
CA ASP A 240 8.40 15.61 -8.92
C ASP A 240 8.72 16.29 -7.58
N ALA A 241 8.17 15.78 -6.46
CA ALA A 241 8.45 16.31 -5.12
C ALA A 241 9.91 16.12 -4.72
N GLU A 242 10.49 16.92 -3.82
CA GLU A 242 11.82 16.61 -3.27
C GLU A 242 11.69 15.68 -2.06
N GLY A 243 12.59 14.68 -1.96
CA GLY A 243 12.64 13.74 -0.83
C GLY A 243 13.93 13.90 -0.02
N PRO A 244 14.08 13.17 1.09
CA PRO A 244 15.27 13.26 1.93
C PRO A 244 16.48 12.59 1.28
N ASP A 245 17.65 12.70 1.92
CA ASP A 245 18.85 11.99 1.50
C ASP A 245 18.60 10.47 1.39
N ALA A 246 19.28 9.81 0.45
CA ALA A 246 19.06 8.38 0.14
C ALA A 246 19.25 7.44 1.36
N GLY A 247 20.03 7.85 2.36
CA GLY A 247 20.25 7.08 3.60
C GLY A 247 19.15 7.24 4.65
N TYR A 248 18.19 8.14 4.44
CA TYR A 248 17.08 8.35 5.37
C TYR A 248 16.14 7.14 5.36
N VAL A 249 15.75 6.68 6.55
CA VAL A 249 14.78 5.60 6.72
C VAL A 249 13.41 6.21 6.93
N ILE A 250 12.50 5.97 6.00
CA ILE A 250 11.12 6.45 6.08
C ILE A 250 10.37 5.60 7.12
N ASP A 251 9.85 6.23 8.15
CA ASP A 251 8.91 5.60 9.08
C ASP A 251 7.54 5.49 8.42
N GLN A 252 6.89 4.34 8.52
CA GLN A 252 5.57 4.08 7.95
C GLN A 252 4.50 5.09 8.39
N LEU A 253 4.62 5.66 9.59
CA LEU A 253 3.72 6.70 10.07
C LEU A 253 3.84 8.02 9.28
N GLN A 254 4.94 8.24 8.56
CA GLN A 254 5.13 9.41 7.70
C GLN A 254 4.32 9.33 6.40
N LEU A 255 3.82 8.15 6.00
CA LEU A 255 3.08 7.98 4.74
C LEU A 255 1.82 8.84 4.71
N ALA A 256 0.91 8.68 5.67
CA ALA A 256 -0.35 9.41 5.71
C ALA A 256 -0.19 10.95 5.66
N PRO A 257 0.59 11.60 6.54
CA PRO A 257 0.76 13.05 6.49
C PRO A 257 1.48 13.50 5.21
N THR A 258 2.42 12.70 4.67
CA THR A 258 3.11 13.03 3.41
C THR A 258 2.16 13.00 2.23
N ILE A 259 1.36 11.95 2.10
CA ILE A 259 0.38 11.80 1.02
C ILE A 259 -0.64 12.94 1.06
N LEU A 260 -1.17 13.26 2.24
CA LEU A 260 -2.13 14.36 2.39
C LEU A 260 -1.54 15.72 2.03
N LYS A 261 -0.30 16.01 2.47
CA LYS A 261 0.42 17.22 2.08
C LYS A 261 0.66 17.28 0.57
N ARG A 262 1.06 16.17 -0.06
CA ARG A 262 1.25 16.10 -1.52
C ARG A 262 -0.03 16.42 -2.27
N LEU A 263 -1.15 15.89 -1.80
CA LEU A 263 -2.47 16.10 -2.39
C LEU A 263 -3.04 17.50 -2.09
N GLY A 264 -2.53 18.20 -1.07
CA GLY A 264 -3.09 19.47 -0.60
C GLY A 264 -4.35 19.29 0.27
N ALA A 265 -4.53 18.10 0.85
CA ALA A 265 -5.59 17.80 1.80
C ALA A 265 -5.15 18.11 3.25
N PRO A 266 -6.11 18.40 4.16
CA PRO A 266 -5.79 18.62 5.56
C PRO A 266 -5.13 17.39 6.20
N VAL A 267 -4.05 17.62 6.95
CA VAL A 267 -3.39 16.57 7.76
C VAL A 267 -4.09 16.51 9.12
N ALA A 268 -4.54 15.32 9.52
CA ALA A 268 -5.21 15.14 10.81
C ALA A 268 -4.26 15.43 11.97
N GLU A 269 -4.76 16.03 13.06
CA GLU A 269 -3.93 16.33 14.23
C GLU A 269 -3.27 15.08 14.85
N THR A 270 -3.85 13.90 14.68
CA THR A 270 -3.31 12.63 15.16
C THR A 270 -2.06 12.18 14.39
N MET A 271 -1.87 12.64 13.14
CA MET A 271 -0.73 12.28 12.29
C MET A 271 0.49 13.12 12.69
N LYS A 272 1.26 12.64 13.68
CA LYS A 272 2.37 13.41 14.27
C LYS A 272 3.71 13.31 13.51
N ALA A 273 3.86 12.34 12.62
CA ALA A 273 5.11 12.11 11.91
C ALA A 273 5.38 13.21 10.85
N GLU A 274 6.64 13.60 10.68
CA GLU A 274 7.03 14.63 9.71
C GLU A 274 6.87 14.14 8.27
N THR A 275 6.47 15.02 7.36
CA THR A 275 6.35 14.68 5.94
C THR A 275 7.72 14.56 5.28
N PHE A 276 7.94 13.53 4.48
CA PHE A 276 9.25 13.33 3.82
C PHE A 276 9.31 13.87 2.38
N LEU A 277 8.17 14.11 1.72
CA LEU A 277 8.13 14.75 0.40
C LEU A 277 7.69 16.21 0.51
N ASN A 278 8.40 17.11 -0.19
CA ASN A 278 8.12 18.53 -0.29
C ASN A 278 7.60 18.91 -1.68
#